data_AF-A0A1L6JBL3-F1
#
_entry.id   AF-A0A1L6JBL3-F1
#
_cell.length_a   1.000
_cell.length_b   1.000
_cell.length_c   1.000
_cell.angle_alpha   90.00
_cell.angle_beta   90.00
_cell.angle_gamma   90.00
#
_symmetry.space_group_name_H-M   'P 1'
#
loop_
_entity.id
_entity.type
_entity.pdbx_description
1 polymer ?
#
loop_
_entity_poly.entity_id
_entity_poly.type
_entity_poly.pdbx_seq_one_letter_code
_entity_poly.pdbx_strand_id
1 'polypeptide(L)'
;MITLPDNPTGAQLADAVRRRAHALNQPLIRFAAELATHPASWLAKVEIVERPRPVTVARIRALLAGDPVPPPPPRDRLFTLAERSAVHAEDAIDRSLPPPAALTPAELNKDDPRPLAWSREPCFRCQIRGDIGCAHQRPFQANAA
;
A
#
# COMPACT_ATOMS: atom_id res chain seq x y z
N MET A 1 -15.66 -30.36 13.35
CA MET A 1 -16.01 -28.93 13.32
C MET A 1 -14.83 -28.15 13.88
N ILE A 2 -14.37 -27.08 13.24
CA ILE A 2 -13.26 -26.27 13.77
C ILE A 2 -13.83 -25.28 14.76
N THR A 3 -13.45 -25.38 16.03
CA THR A 3 -13.85 -24.46 17.09
C THR A 3 -12.81 -23.35 17.24
N LEU A 4 -13.27 -22.11 17.38
CA LEU A 4 -12.44 -20.94 17.66
C LEU A 4 -12.63 -20.53 19.12
N PRO A 5 -11.59 -20.02 19.81
CA PRO A 5 -11.75 -19.45 21.14
C PRO A 5 -12.66 -18.21 21.11
N ASP A 6 -13.07 -17.74 22.29
CA ASP A 6 -13.97 -16.58 22.42
C ASP A 6 -13.34 -15.29 21.86
N ASN A 7 -12.05 -15.09 22.15
CA ASN A 7 -11.23 -13.97 21.68
C ASN A 7 -10.09 -14.47 20.80
N PRO A 8 -10.36 -14.86 19.53
CA PRO A 8 -9.34 -15.40 18.66
C PRO A 8 -8.41 -14.30 18.16
N THR A 9 -7.13 -14.62 18.05
CA THR A 9 -6.17 -13.76 17.34
C THR A 9 -6.34 -13.90 15.83
N GLY A 10 -5.81 -12.93 15.08
CA GLY A 10 -5.81 -12.97 13.63
C GLY A 10 -5.13 -14.21 13.04
N ALA A 11 -4.01 -14.64 13.62
CA ALA A 11 -3.33 -15.88 13.23
C ALA A 11 -4.21 -17.12 13.42
N GLN A 12 -4.90 -17.23 14.56
CA GLN A 12 -5.83 -18.34 14.83
C GLN A 12 -6.99 -18.37 13.83
N LEU A 13 -7.50 -17.20 13.43
CA LEU A 13 -8.54 -17.07 12.42
C LEU A 13 -8.06 -17.53 11.03
N ALA A 14 -6.89 -17.05 10.58
CA ALA A 14 -6.33 -17.41 9.28
C ALA A 14 -6.07 -18.92 9.18
N ASP A 15 -5.50 -19.50 10.25
CA ASP A 15 -5.23 -20.92 10.36
C ASP A 15 -6.51 -21.78 10.38
N ALA A 16 -7.56 -21.34 11.07
CA ALA A 16 -8.87 -22.00 11.03
C ALA A 16 -9.47 -22.05 9.61
N VAL A 17 -9.36 -20.95 8.85
CA VAL A 17 -9.80 -20.90 7.45
C VAL A 17 -9.00 -21.87 6.59
N ARG A 18 -7.67 -21.91 6.74
CA ARG A 18 -6.78 -22.85 6.01
C ARG A 18 -7.16 -24.30 6.28
N ARG A 19 -7.32 -24.68 7.55
CA ARG A 19 -7.75 -26.03 7.94
C ARG A 19 -9.12 -26.40 7.37
N ARG A 20 -10.07 -25.46 7.37
CA ARG A 20 -11.42 -25.73 6.83
C ARG A 20 -11.38 -25.97 5.33
N ALA A 21 -10.66 -25.13 4.60
CA ALA A 21 -10.47 -25.29 3.16
C ALA A 21 -9.84 -26.65 2.83
N HIS A 22 -8.78 -27.04 3.57
CA HIS A 22 -8.13 -28.34 3.43
C HIS A 22 -9.08 -29.50 3.73
N ALA A 23 -9.86 -29.42 4.83
CA ALA A 23 -10.83 -30.46 5.19
C ALA A 23 -11.96 -30.64 4.15
N LEU A 24 -12.26 -29.60 3.38
CA LEU A 24 -13.23 -29.63 2.28
C LEU A 24 -12.59 -29.97 0.93
N ASN A 25 -11.28 -30.21 0.89
CA ASN A 25 -10.49 -30.38 -0.33
C ASN A 25 -10.70 -29.24 -1.34
N GLN A 26 -10.84 -28.01 -0.84
CA GLN A 26 -11.04 -26.81 -1.64
C GLN A 26 -9.78 -25.94 -1.66
N PRO A 27 -9.45 -25.30 -2.81
CA PRO A 27 -8.40 -24.29 -2.85
C PRO A 27 -8.70 -23.15 -1.88
N LEU A 28 -7.72 -22.77 -1.06
CA LEU A 28 -7.87 -21.72 -0.03
C LEU A 28 -8.46 -20.42 -0.60
N ILE A 29 -7.97 -19.99 -1.76
CA ILE A 29 -8.42 -18.74 -2.41
C ILE A 29 -9.90 -18.83 -2.79
N ARG A 30 -10.35 -19.98 -3.29
CA ARG A 30 -11.75 -20.19 -3.65
C ARG A 30 -12.64 -20.20 -2.42
N PHE A 31 -12.20 -20.88 -1.35
CA PHE A 31 -12.94 -20.94 -0.09
C PHE A 31 -13.06 -19.55 0.57
N ALA A 32 -11.98 -18.77 0.56
CA ALA A 32 -11.96 -17.44 1.18
C ALA A 32 -12.49 -16.32 0.28
N ALA A 33 -12.96 -16.63 -0.94
CA ALA A 33 -13.50 -15.64 -1.89
C ALA A 33 -14.75 -14.92 -1.34
N GLU A 34 -15.54 -15.57 -0.49
CA GLU A 34 -16.72 -14.97 0.13
C GLU A 34 -16.38 -13.89 1.17
N LEU A 35 -15.16 -13.91 1.70
CA LEU A 35 -14.73 -12.94 2.72
C LEU A 35 -14.26 -11.63 2.09
N ALA A 36 -13.56 -11.70 0.97
CA ALA A 36 -12.93 -10.54 0.35
C ALA A 36 -12.63 -10.75 -1.15
N THR A 37 -12.60 -9.65 -1.91
CA THR A 37 -12.21 -9.63 -3.32
C THR A 37 -10.78 -10.12 -3.57
N HIS A 38 -9.87 -9.92 -2.62
CA HIS A 38 -8.48 -10.38 -2.68
C HIS A 38 -8.13 -11.24 -1.46
N PRO A 39 -8.50 -12.54 -1.47
CA PRO A 39 -8.42 -13.39 -0.28
C PRO A 39 -7.01 -13.57 0.27
N ALA A 40 -6.00 -13.72 -0.60
CA ALA A 40 -4.61 -13.91 -0.19
C ALA A 40 -4.10 -12.72 0.62
N SER A 41 -4.20 -11.50 0.06
CA SER A 41 -3.76 -10.27 0.73
C SER A 41 -4.59 -9.97 1.97
N TRP A 42 -5.88 -10.31 1.96
CA TRP A 42 -6.74 -10.13 3.12
C TRP A 42 -6.37 -11.07 4.26
N LEU A 43 -6.14 -12.35 3.99
CA LEU A 43 -5.70 -13.33 4.99
C LEU A 43 -4.35 -12.96 5.59
N ALA A 44 -3.39 -12.53 4.76
CA ALA A 44 -2.09 -12.04 5.24
C ALA A 44 -2.24 -10.84 6.21
N LYS A 45 -3.19 -9.93 5.92
CA LYS A 45 -3.50 -8.81 6.82
C LYS A 45 -4.18 -9.27 8.10
N VAL A 46 -5.10 -10.23 8.02
CA VAL A 46 -5.78 -10.77 9.21
C VAL A 46 -4.78 -11.47 10.10
N GLU A 47 -3.85 -12.24 9.55
CA GLU A 47 -2.87 -13.05 10.30
C GLU A 47 -2.01 -12.22 11.28
N ILE A 48 -1.62 -11.01 10.88
CA ILE A 48 -0.79 -10.12 11.72
C ILE A 48 -1.58 -9.33 12.78
N VAL A 49 -2.92 -9.41 12.77
CA VAL A 49 -3.76 -8.64 13.70
C VAL A 49 -3.89 -9.38 15.02
N GLU A 50 -3.39 -8.78 16.10
CA GLU A 50 -3.49 -9.36 17.44
C GLU A 50 -4.94 -9.39 17.94
N ARG A 51 -5.70 -8.31 17.71
CA ARG A 51 -7.10 -8.16 18.14
C ARG A 51 -8.02 -7.86 16.95
N PRO A 52 -8.55 -8.90 16.28
CA PRO A 52 -9.41 -8.72 15.12
C PRO A 52 -10.73 -8.07 15.50
N ARG A 53 -11.29 -7.26 14.58
CA ARG A 53 -12.59 -6.60 14.79
C ARG A 53 -13.69 -7.66 14.97
N PRO A 54 -14.71 -7.42 15.84
CA PRO A 54 -15.81 -8.37 16.04
C PRO A 54 -16.53 -8.78 14.75
N VAL A 55 -16.70 -7.85 13.81
CA VAL A 55 -17.30 -8.12 12.50
C VAL A 55 -16.46 -9.11 11.68
N THR A 56 -15.13 -9.00 11.72
CA THR A 56 -14.23 -9.96 11.04
C THR A 56 -14.37 -11.34 11.66
N VAL A 57 -14.42 -11.43 12.99
CA VAL A 57 -14.61 -12.70 13.71
C VAL A 57 -15.95 -13.34 13.34
N ALA A 58 -17.04 -12.56 13.33
CA ALA A 58 -18.37 -13.04 12.97
C ALA A 58 -18.43 -13.58 11.53
N ARG A 59 -17.84 -12.87 10.57
CA ARG A 59 -17.79 -13.30 9.16
C ARG A 59 -17.02 -14.60 8.97
N ILE A 60 -15.89 -14.75 9.65
CA ILE A 60 -15.11 -16.01 9.60
C ILE A 60 -15.87 -17.14 10.28
N ARG A 61 -16.51 -16.89 11.44
CA ARG A 61 -17.35 -17.91 12.10
C ARG A 61 -18.47 -18.40 11.20
N ALA A 62 -19.18 -17.50 10.52
CA ALA A 62 -20.22 -17.85 9.54
C ALA A 62 -19.65 -18.73 8.41
N LEU A 63 -18.53 -18.32 7.81
CA LEU A 63 -17.87 -19.11 6.75
C LEU A 63 -17.48 -20.53 7.24
N LEU A 64 -16.92 -20.64 8.45
CA LEU A 64 -16.50 -21.93 9.00
C LEU A 64 -17.69 -22.86 9.28
N ALA A 65 -18.82 -22.29 9.73
CA ALA A 65 -20.08 -22.99 9.95
C ALA A 65 -20.74 -23.43 8.64
N GLY A 66 -20.45 -22.76 7.52
CA GLY A 66 -21.15 -22.93 6.25
C GLY A 66 -22.42 -22.09 6.16
N ASP A 67 -22.56 -21.11 7.05
CA ASP A 67 -23.65 -20.14 7.04
C ASP A 67 -23.36 -19.02 6.02
N PRO A 68 -24.41 -18.33 5.53
CA PRO A 68 -24.24 -17.15 4.69
C PRO A 68 -23.31 -16.11 5.35
N VAL A 69 -22.22 -15.77 4.68
CA VAL A 69 -21.27 -14.78 5.18
C VAL A 69 -21.94 -13.40 5.19
N PRO A 70 -21.95 -12.68 6.33
CA PRO A 70 -22.50 -11.34 6.38
C PRO A 70 -21.80 -10.43 5.37
N PRO A 71 -22.55 -9.50 4.73
CA PRO A 71 -21.95 -8.59 3.77
C PRO A 71 -20.80 -7.83 4.44
N PRO A 72 -19.73 -7.51 3.68
CA PRO A 72 -18.69 -6.64 4.21
C PRO A 72 -19.36 -5.35 4.70
N PRO A 73 -18.87 -4.75 5.81
CA PRO A 73 -19.40 -3.47 6.24
C PRO A 73 -19.32 -2.49 5.06
N PRO A 74 -20.31 -1.61 4.91
CA PRO A 74 -20.24 -0.59 3.88
C PRO A 74 -18.89 0.09 4.03
N ARG A 75 -18.14 0.16 2.92
CA ARG A 75 -17.07 1.15 2.87
C ARG A 75 -17.82 2.46 2.95
N ASP A 76 -17.82 3.09 4.14
CA ASP A 76 -18.30 4.45 4.27
C ASP A 76 -17.70 5.21 3.09
N ARG A 77 -18.64 5.70 2.28
CA ARG A 77 -18.38 6.07 0.90
C ARG A 77 -17.18 7.01 0.89
N LEU A 78 -16.26 6.68 -0.02
CA LEU A 78 -15.57 7.62 -0.89
C LEU A 78 -15.61 9.04 -0.33
N PHE A 79 -14.47 9.54 0.17
CA PHE A 79 -14.21 10.95 -0.01
C PHE A 79 -14.61 11.27 -1.44
N THR A 80 -15.68 12.02 -1.61
CA THR A 80 -16.06 12.57 -2.90
C THR A 80 -14.82 13.26 -3.48
N LEU A 81 -14.70 13.36 -4.80
CA LEU A 81 -13.62 14.17 -5.38
C LEU A 81 -13.58 15.58 -4.75
N ALA A 82 -14.75 16.09 -4.34
CA ALA A 82 -14.93 17.32 -3.55
C ALA A 82 -14.31 17.26 -2.14
N GLU A 83 -14.45 16.17 -1.40
CA GLU A 83 -13.83 16.02 -0.07
C GLU A 83 -12.32 15.75 -0.15
N ARG A 84 -11.82 15.12 -1.22
CA ARG A 84 -10.37 15.08 -1.50
C ARG A 84 -9.80 16.47 -1.77
N SER A 85 -10.57 17.36 -2.39
CA SER A 85 -10.19 18.76 -2.54
C SER A 85 -10.22 19.54 -1.23
N ALA A 86 -11.05 19.17 -0.25
CA ALA A 86 -11.11 19.84 1.05
C ALA A 86 -9.89 19.52 1.95
N VAL A 87 -9.37 18.28 1.91
CA VAL A 87 -8.14 17.93 2.63
C VAL A 87 -6.92 18.70 2.06
N HIS A 88 -6.92 19.00 0.77
CA HIS A 88 -5.95 19.92 0.15
C HIS A 88 -6.32 21.41 0.26
N ALA A 89 -7.52 21.74 0.72
CA ALA A 89 -7.94 23.12 0.96
C ALA A 89 -7.46 23.59 2.35
N GLU A 90 -7.27 22.69 3.31
CA GLU A 90 -6.67 23.03 4.60
C GLU A 90 -5.14 23.04 4.55
N ASP A 91 -4.55 22.39 3.54
CA ASP A 91 -3.15 22.56 3.11
C ASP A 91 -2.98 23.79 2.17
N ALA A 92 -4.04 24.58 1.98
CA ALA A 92 -3.94 25.92 1.40
C ALA A 92 -3.51 26.96 2.46
N ILE A 93 -2.69 26.54 3.43
CA ILE A 93 -1.81 27.47 4.13
C ILE A 93 -0.82 27.95 3.08
N ASP A 94 -1.18 29.10 2.51
CA ASP A 94 -0.28 30.08 1.93
C ASP A 94 0.11 29.89 0.45
N ARG A 95 -0.89 29.96 -0.45
CA ARG A 95 -0.68 30.35 -1.85
C ARG A 95 -0.35 31.84 -2.04
N SER A 96 -0.16 32.59 -0.95
CA SER A 96 0.36 33.95 -0.98
C SER A 96 1.87 34.00 -0.79
N LEU A 97 2.52 32.88 -0.46
CA LEU A 97 3.97 32.77 -0.57
C LEU A 97 4.35 32.77 -2.05
N PRO A 98 5.33 33.61 -2.46
CA PRO A 98 5.94 33.42 -3.75
C PRO A 98 6.44 31.97 -3.86
N PRO A 99 6.37 31.34 -5.05
CA PRO A 99 6.97 30.02 -5.23
C PRO A 99 8.39 30.06 -4.65
N PRO A 100 8.81 29.06 -3.86
CA PRO A 100 10.17 29.04 -3.33
C PRO A 100 11.10 29.27 -4.51
N ALA A 101 11.95 30.29 -4.40
CA ALA A 101 12.90 30.63 -5.45
C ALA A 101 13.58 29.33 -5.85
N ALA A 102 13.45 28.94 -7.13
CA ALA A 102 14.00 27.69 -7.60
C ALA A 102 15.50 27.71 -7.27
N LEU A 103 15.90 26.86 -6.31
CA LEU A 103 17.29 26.76 -5.90
C LEU A 103 18.10 26.46 -7.16
N THR A 104 19.12 27.27 -7.38
CA THR A 104 20.03 27.03 -8.48
C THR A 104 20.69 25.67 -8.30
N PRO A 105 21.12 25.00 -9.38
CA PRO A 105 21.87 23.75 -9.29
C PRO A 105 23.09 23.80 -8.33
N ALA A 106 23.67 24.98 -8.12
CA ALA A 106 24.77 25.21 -7.20
C ALA A 106 24.33 25.19 -5.72
N GLU A 107 23.11 25.62 -5.41
CA GLU A 107 22.56 25.63 -4.06
C GLU A 107 22.04 24.25 -3.63
N LEU A 108 21.51 23.47 -4.57
CA LEU A 108 20.98 22.11 -4.30
C LEU A 108 22.08 21.11 -3.89
N ASN A 109 23.33 21.37 -4.29
CA ASN A 109 24.48 20.48 -4.12
C ASN A 109 25.50 21.00 -3.09
N LYS A 110 25.13 22.00 -2.28
CA LYS A 110 26.07 22.64 -1.34
C LYS A 110 26.70 21.66 -0.33
N ASP A 111 25.93 20.66 0.09
CA ASP A 111 26.32 19.70 1.13
C ASP A 111 26.57 18.28 0.59
N ASP A 112 26.43 18.05 -0.73
CA ASP A 112 26.64 16.76 -1.38
C ASP A 112 27.75 16.85 -2.45
N PRO A 113 28.89 16.16 -2.29
CA PRO A 113 29.97 16.18 -3.26
C PRO A 113 29.63 15.43 -4.57
N ARG A 114 28.48 14.75 -4.64
CA ARG A 114 28.06 13.99 -5.83
C ARG A 114 27.54 14.93 -6.93
N PRO A 115 27.75 14.58 -8.20
CA PRO A 115 27.22 15.37 -9.31
C PRO A 115 25.69 15.32 -9.30
N LEU A 116 25.06 16.45 -9.58
CA LEU A 116 23.61 16.58 -9.63
C LEU A 116 23.01 15.54 -10.59
N ALA A 117 21.98 14.83 -10.13
CA ALA A 117 21.18 13.93 -10.95
C ALA A 117 20.45 14.70 -12.05
N TRP A 118 20.81 14.48 -13.32
CA TRP A 118 20.15 15.13 -14.46
C TRP A 118 18.96 14.33 -15.00
N SER A 119 18.89 13.03 -14.71
CA SER A 119 17.79 12.15 -15.13
C SER A 119 17.55 11.07 -14.10
N ARG A 120 16.28 10.69 -13.88
CA ARG A 120 15.89 9.57 -13.00
C ARG A 120 16.19 8.19 -13.61
N GLU A 121 16.49 8.15 -14.90
CA GLU A 121 16.87 6.92 -15.59
C GLU A 121 18.30 6.49 -15.19
N PRO A 122 18.55 5.17 -15.02
CA PRO A 122 19.89 4.66 -14.77
C PRO A 122 20.88 5.09 -15.84
N CYS A 123 22.11 5.41 -15.45
CA CYS A 123 23.12 5.79 -16.42
C CYS A 123 23.46 4.63 -17.38
N PHE A 124 23.33 4.84 -18.68
CA PHE A 124 23.65 3.81 -19.67
C PHE A 124 25.10 3.29 -19.59
N ARG A 125 26.05 4.16 -19.19
CA ARG A 125 27.49 3.84 -19.15
C ARG A 125 27.96 3.15 -17.88
N CYS A 126 27.35 3.44 -16.74
CA CYS A 126 27.81 2.91 -15.43
C CYS A 126 26.70 2.33 -14.55
N GLN A 127 25.45 2.36 -15.01
CA GLN A 127 24.27 1.76 -14.38
C GLN A 127 23.93 2.29 -12.97
N ILE A 128 24.57 3.37 -12.53
CA ILE A 128 24.20 4.10 -11.31
C ILE A 128 22.76 4.59 -11.46
N ARG A 129 21.95 4.42 -10.41
CA ARG A 129 20.56 4.87 -10.38
C ARG A 129 20.50 6.38 -10.63
N GLY A 130 19.56 6.79 -11.47
CA GLY A 130 19.49 8.18 -11.92
C GLY A 130 19.17 9.18 -10.82
N ASP A 131 18.54 8.75 -9.73
CA ASP A 131 18.28 9.57 -8.54
C ASP A 131 19.54 9.97 -7.75
N ILE A 132 20.67 9.29 -7.97
CA ILE A 132 21.95 9.59 -7.31
C ILE A 132 22.83 10.53 -8.15
N GLY A 133 22.66 10.52 -9.48
CA GLY A 133 23.55 11.19 -10.40
C GLY A 133 24.90 10.50 -10.54
N CYS A 134 25.54 10.67 -11.70
CA CYS A 134 26.92 10.21 -11.90
C CYS A 134 27.66 11.14 -12.88
N ALA A 135 28.98 11.09 -12.89
CA ALA A 135 29.81 11.94 -13.74
C ALA A 135 29.57 11.75 -15.26
N HIS A 136 28.89 10.66 -15.65
CA HIS A 136 28.51 10.36 -17.03
C HIS A 136 27.16 10.99 -17.44
N GLN A 137 26.31 11.37 -16.48
CA GLN A 137 25.06 12.11 -16.74
C GLN A 137 25.36 13.60 -16.94
N ARG A 138 26.30 13.94 -17.84
CA ARG A 138 26.62 15.34 -18.14
C ARG A 138 25.44 16.00 -18.87
N PRO A 139 25.18 17.30 -18.64
CA PRO A 139 24.20 18.02 -19.43
C PRO A 139 24.57 17.95 -20.92
N PHE A 140 23.55 17.86 -21.78
CA PHE A 140 23.73 17.95 -23.23
C PHE A 140 24.38 19.30 -23.56
N GLN A 141 25.64 19.28 -23.97
CA GLN A 141 26.26 20.42 -24.63
C GLN A 141 25.86 20.33 -26.10
N ALA A 142 24.96 21.21 -26.55
CA ALA A 142 24.86 21.48 -27.97
C ALA A 142 26.26 21.93 -28.40
N ASN A 143 26.91 21.20 -29.30
CA ASN A 143 28.17 21.65 -29.88
C ASN A 143 27.92 23.04 -30.45
N ALA A 144 28.46 24.07 -29.80
CA ALA A 144 28.61 25.37 -30.43
C ALA A 144 29.56 25.15 -31.60
N ALA A 145 29.08 25.49 -32.80
CA ALA A 145 29.87 25.46 -34.03
C ALA A 145 31.15 26.29 -33.90
#